data_AF-A8Q297-F1
#
_entry.id   AF-A8Q297-F1
#
_cell.length_a   1.000
_cell.length_b   1.000
_cell.length_c   1.000
_cell.angle_alpha   90.00
_cell.angle_beta   90.00
_cell.angle_gamma   90.00
#
_symmetry.space_group_name_H-M   'P 1'
#
loop_
_entity.id
_entity.type
_entity.pdbx_description
1 polymer ?
#
loop_
_entity_poly.entity_id
_entity_poly.type
_entity_poly.pdbx_seq_one_letter_code
_entity_poly.pdbx_strand_id
1 'polypeptide(L)'
;MQSTCTWQPALKPGTLPVYDEALKHIEHDSAALRDQIAKEKQQADMSSTDVQERVYALEVASDINQPSVRAQFRRGTYSMEKPVFRHMREQAWRQGGALNRLIERIRNMHVLPDVVPKITPTVDLEVLFGSGRGIGDHGGQGGSTLASTRSCS
;
A
#
# COMPACT_ATOMS: atom_id res chain seq x y z
N MET A 1 10.57 -13.30 -26.33
CA MET A 1 9.44 -12.69 -25.60
C MET A 1 9.19 -13.54 -24.38
N GLN A 2 9.70 -13.13 -23.22
CA GLN A 2 9.67 -13.94 -22.01
C GLN A 2 8.28 -13.87 -21.38
N SER A 3 7.65 -15.02 -21.21
CA SER A 3 6.36 -15.19 -20.53
C SER A 3 6.48 -14.71 -19.08
N THR A 4 6.15 -13.45 -18.81
CA THR A 4 6.10 -12.89 -17.44
C THR A 4 4.79 -13.29 -16.76
N CYS A 5 4.59 -14.59 -16.63
CA CYS A 5 3.46 -15.15 -15.92
C CYS A 5 4.02 -16.05 -14.81
N THR A 6 3.41 -16.21 -13.67
CA THR A 6 2.45 -15.42 -12.94
C THR A 6 2.64 -15.88 -11.50
N TRP A 7 1.91 -15.33 -10.57
CA TRP A 7 1.78 -16.00 -9.28
C TRP A 7 1.41 -17.48 -9.49
N GLN A 8 2.12 -18.39 -8.83
CA GLN A 8 1.82 -19.82 -8.81
C GLN A 8 1.13 -20.17 -7.49
N PRO A 9 0.07 -21.01 -7.53
CA PRO A 9 -0.56 -21.53 -6.33
C PRO A 9 0.44 -22.29 -5.44
N ALA A 10 0.21 -22.27 -4.13
CA ALA A 10 1.10 -22.93 -3.17
C ALA A 10 1.05 -24.47 -3.26
N LEU A 11 -0.08 -24.99 -3.73
CA LEU A 11 -0.33 -26.42 -3.90
C LEU A 11 -0.64 -26.72 -5.36
N LYS A 12 -0.28 -27.93 -5.80
CA LYS A 12 -0.68 -28.41 -7.13
C LYS A 12 -2.20 -28.64 -7.14
N PRO A 13 -2.89 -28.33 -8.25
CA PRO A 13 -4.33 -28.56 -8.35
C PRO A 13 -4.65 -30.04 -8.10
N GLY A 14 -5.77 -30.31 -7.41
CA GLY A 14 -6.21 -31.65 -7.06
C GLY A 14 -5.54 -32.26 -5.82
N THR A 15 -4.58 -31.59 -5.19
CA THR A 15 -3.97 -32.06 -3.94
C THR A 15 -4.95 -31.92 -2.77
N LEU A 16 -5.64 -30.77 -2.69
CA LEU A 16 -6.62 -30.47 -1.66
C LEU A 16 -7.86 -29.84 -2.32
N PRO A 17 -8.98 -30.58 -2.43
CA PRO A 17 -10.20 -30.07 -3.07
C PRO A 17 -10.69 -28.75 -2.45
N VAL A 18 -10.56 -28.61 -1.13
CA VAL A 18 -10.97 -27.40 -0.40
C VAL A 18 -10.21 -26.15 -0.88
N TYR A 19 -8.92 -26.29 -1.20
CA TYR A 19 -8.12 -25.16 -1.68
C TYR A 19 -8.55 -24.71 -3.06
N ASP A 20 -8.81 -25.66 -3.95
CA ASP A 20 -9.25 -25.38 -5.32
C ASP A 20 -10.63 -24.71 -5.33
N GLU A 21 -11.57 -25.18 -4.50
CA GLU A 21 -12.88 -24.53 -4.35
C GLU A 21 -12.78 -23.12 -3.74
N ALA A 22 -11.86 -22.90 -2.79
CA ALA A 22 -11.64 -21.57 -2.23
C ALA A 22 -11.13 -20.57 -3.29
N LEU A 23 -10.23 -21.01 -4.18
CA LEU A 23 -9.77 -20.18 -5.29
C LEU A 23 -10.93 -19.82 -6.24
N LYS A 24 -11.78 -20.80 -6.60
CA LYS A 24 -12.98 -20.55 -7.41
C LYS A 24 -13.92 -19.55 -6.77
N HIS A 25 -14.13 -19.66 -5.46
CA HIS A 25 -14.98 -18.73 -4.71
C HIS A 25 -14.43 -17.30 -4.77
N ILE A 26 -13.12 -17.12 -4.54
CA ILE A 26 -12.46 -15.80 -4.64
C ILE A 26 -12.57 -15.24 -6.06
N GLU A 27 -12.40 -16.08 -7.08
CA GLU A 27 -12.53 -15.66 -8.48
C GLU A 27 -13.96 -15.21 -8.80
N HIS A 28 -14.97 -15.98 -8.41
CA HIS A 28 -16.38 -15.65 -8.61
C HIS A 28 -16.76 -14.33 -7.94
N ASP A 29 -16.38 -14.16 -6.67
CA ASP A 29 -16.63 -12.92 -5.91
C ASP A 29 -15.94 -11.71 -6.58
N SER A 30 -14.68 -11.87 -6.98
CA SER A 30 -13.94 -10.81 -7.67
C SER A 30 -14.55 -10.44 -9.02
N ALA A 31 -15.16 -11.41 -9.73
CA ALA A 31 -15.87 -11.16 -10.98
C ALA A 31 -17.16 -10.37 -10.75
N ALA A 32 -17.96 -10.76 -9.75
CA ALA A 32 -19.17 -10.04 -9.37
C ALA A 32 -18.89 -8.59 -8.98
N LEU A 33 -17.82 -8.34 -8.23
CA LEU A 33 -17.38 -6.98 -7.88
C LEU A 33 -16.93 -6.17 -9.11
N ARG A 34 -16.23 -6.80 -10.06
CA ARG A 34 -15.85 -6.15 -11.33
C ARG A 34 -17.05 -5.75 -12.17
N ASP A 35 -18.09 -6.59 -12.21
CA ASP A 35 -19.35 -6.28 -12.89
C ASP A 35 -20.05 -5.10 -12.21
N GLN A 36 -20.02 -5.03 -10.88
CA GLN A 36 -20.56 -3.90 -10.13
C GLN A 36 -19.79 -2.60 -10.43
N ILE A 37 -18.45 -2.65 -10.43
CA ILE A 37 -17.60 -1.50 -10.79
C ILE A 37 -17.94 -0.99 -12.19
N ALA A 38 -18.11 -1.90 -13.16
CA ALA A 38 -18.48 -1.53 -14.53
C ALA A 38 -19.85 -0.83 -14.58
N LYS A 39 -20.84 -1.33 -13.84
CA LYS A 39 -22.18 -0.71 -13.74
C LYS A 39 -22.11 0.65 -13.07
N GLU A 40 -21.40 0.78 -11.96
CA GLU A 40 -21.27 2.06 -11.24
C GLU A 40 -20.57 3.12 -12.10
N LYS A 41 -19.51 2.76 -12.83
CA LYS A 41 -18.83 3.66 -13.78
C LYS A 41 -19.71 4.09 -14.96
N GLN A 42 -20.68 3.27 -15.36
CA GLN A 42 -21.60 3.60 -16.46
C GLN A 42 -22.77 4.48 -16.00
N GLN A 43 -23.27 4.27 -14.79
CA GLN A 43 -24.46 4.93 -14.28
C GLN A 43 -24.18 6.24 -13.55
N ALA A 44 -23.00 6.36 -12.94
CA ALA A 44 -22.67 7.47 -12.08
C ALA A 44 -21.82 8.51 -12.79
N ASP A 45 -22.05 9.78 -12.43
CA ASP A 45 -21.15 10.86 -12.84
C ASP A 45 -19.87 10.79 -12.01
N MET A 46 -18.75 10.51 -12.68
CA MET A 46 -17.43 10.42 -12.08
C MET A 46 -16.94 11.76 -11.50
N SER A 47 -17.65 12.88 -11.73
CA SER A 47 -17.35 14.17 -11.11
C SER A 47 -17.65 14.21 -9.61
N SER A 48 -18.56 13.37 -9.12
CA SER A 48 -18.94 13.30 -7.71
C SER A 48 -17.89 12.56 -6.89
N THR A 49 -17.45 13.16 -5.78
CA THR A 49 -16.43 12.58 -4.89
C THR A 49 -16.89 11.29 -4.23
N ASP A 50 -18.16 11.20 -3.84
CA ASP A 50 -18.74 10.00 -3.20
C ASP A 50 -18.72 8.79 -4.14
N VAL A 51 -19.02 9.02 -5.42
CA VAL A 51 -18.96 7.99 -6.47
C VAL A 51 -17.52 7.51 -6.65
N GLN A 52 -16.55 8.42 -6.67
CA GLN A 52 -15.13 8.07 -6.80
C GLN A 52 -14.64 7.22 -5.64
N GLU A 53 -14.99 7.59 -4.40
CA GLU A 53 -14.63 6.84 -3.20
C GLU A 53 -15.24 5.45 -3.19
N ARG A 54 -16.50 5.34 -3.61
CA ARG A 54 -17.20 4.05 -3.72
C ARG A 54 -16.58 3.14 -4.78
N VAL A 55 -16.31 3.66 -5.98
CA VAL A 55 -15.62 2.92 -7.04
C VAL A 55 -14.24 2.47 -6.57
N TYR A 56 -13.49 3.35 -5.90
CA TYR A 56 -12.19 3.01 -5.32
C TYR A 56 -12.30 1.88 -4.30
N ALA A 57 -13.28 1.94 -3.39
CA ALA A 57 -13.50 0.89 -2.39
C ALA A 57 -13.81 -0.46 -3.03
N LEU A 58 -14.65 -0.49 -4.07
CA LEU A 58 -14.97 -1.71 -4.81
C LEU A 58 -13.75 -2.28 -5.55
N GLU A 59 -12.95 -1.44 -6.19
CA GLU A 59 -11.71 -1.85 -6.87
C GLU A 59 -10.70 -2.47 -5.89
N VAL A 60 -10.59 -1.91 -4.69
CA VAL A 60 -9.75 -2.50 -3.63
C VAL A 60 -10.33 -3.84 -3.18
N ALA A 61 -11.64 -3.92 -2.94
CA ALA A 61 -12.31 -5.12 -2.47
C ALA A 61 -12.20 -6.30 -3.45
N SER A 62 -12.29 -6.03 -4.77
CA SER A 62 -12.20 -7.09 -5.79
C SER A 62 -10.84 -7.77 -5.83
N ASP A 63 -9.78 -7.02 -5.52
CA ASP A 63 -8.41 -7.47 -5.74
C ASP A 63 -7.69 -7.88 -4.44
N ILE A 64 -8.07 -7.33 -3.27
CA ILE A 64 -7.35 -7.55 -2.00
C ILE A 64 -7.30 -9.02 -1.56
N ASN A 65 -8.34 -9.79 -1.88
CA ASN A 65 -8.44 -11.20 -1.53
C ASN A 65 -7.68 -12.11 -2.51
N GLN A 66 -7.22 -11.60 -3.64
CA GLN A 66 -6.50 -12.42 -4.60
C GLN A 66 -5.12 -12.82 -4.07
N PRO A 67 -4.79 -14.13 -4.06
CA PRO A 67 -3.52 -14.58 -3.50
C PRO A 67 -2.32 -14.11 -4.34
N SER A 68 -2.52 -13.85 -5.63
CA SER A 68 -1.54 -13.24 -6.53
C SER A 68 -1.13 -11.84 -6.11
N VAL A 69 -2.12 -10.98 -5.80
CA VAL A 69 -1.93 -9.61 -5.33
C VAL A 69 -1.21 -9.62 -3.98
N ARG A 70 -1.65 -10.46 -3.04
CA ARG A 70 -1.00 -10.59 -1.72
C ARG A 70 0.45 -11.06 -1.83
N ALA A 71 0.73 -11.98 -2.75
CA ALA A 71 2.08 -12.46 -2.98
C ALA A 71 2.97 -11.42 -3.68
N GLN A 72 2.43 -10.59 -4.57
CA GLN A 72 3.14 -9.47 -5.19
C GLN A 72 3.50 -8.40 -4.15
N PHE A 73 2.53 -8.04 -3.30
CA PHE A 73 2.73 -7.10 -2.21
C PHE A 73 3.84 -7.56 -1.24
N ARG A 74 3.77 -8.81 -0.79
CA ARG A 74 4.78 -9.41 0.11
C ARG A 74 6.18 -9.44 -0.53
N ARG A 75 6.26 -9.65 -1.84
CA ARG A 75 7.53 -9.68 -2.58
C ARG A 75 8.11 -8.29 -2.87
N GLY A 76 7.35 -7.21 -2.65
CA GLY A 76 7.80 -5.87 -3.00
C GLY A 76 7.67 -5.54 -4.50
N THR A 77 7.11 -6.44 -5.31
CA THR A 77 7.02 -6.30 -6.77
C THR A 77 5.62 -5.87 -7.18
N TYR A 78 5.28 -4.59 -6.98
CA TYR A 78 3.95 -4.05 -7.29
C TYR A 78 4.05 -2.61 -7.81
N SER A 79 3.04 -2.19 -8.59
CA SER A 79 2.91 -0.82 -9.10
C SER A 79 1.90 -0.03 -8.25
N MET A 80 2.25 1.19 -7.86
CA MET A 80 1.35 2.10 -7.13
C MET A 80 0.22 2.66 -8.01
N GLU A 81 0.22 2.39 -9.32
CA GLU A 81 -0.88 2.76 -10.22
C GLU A 81 -2.17 2.04 -9.85
N LYS A 82 -2.08 0.82 -9.30
CA LYS A 82 -3.27 0.07 -8.88
C LYS A 82 -3.73 0.53 -7.49
N PRO A 83 -5.04 0.77 -7.30
CA PRO A 83 -5.61 1.25 -6.04
C PRO A 83 -5.38 0.28 -4.88
N VAL A 84 -5.47 -1.03 -5.15
CA VAL A 84 -5.27 -2.08 -4.14
C VAL A 84 -3.91 -1.99 -3.45
N PHE A 85 -2.83 -1.73 -4.20
CA PHE A 85 -1.49 -1.65 -3.62
C PHE A 85 -1.29 -0.37 -2.81
N ARG A 86 -1.89 0.76 -3.23
CA ARG A 86 -1.92 2.00 -2.44
C ARG A 86 -2.60 1.76 -1.10
N HIS A 87 -3.77 1.11 -1.13
CA HIS A 87 -4.52 0.78 0.07
C HIS A 87 -3.74 -0.13 1.02
N MET A 88 -3.16 -1.23 0.49
CA MET A 88 -2.36 -2.16 1.29
C MET A 88 -1.12 -1.49 1.89
N ARG A 89 -0.50 -0.54 1.17
CA ARG A 89 0.62 0.26 1.69
C ARG A 89 0.22 1.18 2.82
N GLU A 90 -0.88 1.90 2.65
CA GLU A 90 -1.41 2.78 3.68
C GLU A 90 -1.75 2.00 4.95
N GLN A 91 -2.43 0.86 4.81
CA GLN A 91 -2.71 -0.03 5.94
C GLN A 91 -1.43 -0.51 6.63
N ALA A 92 -0.43 -0.95 5.84
CA ALA A 92 0.86 -1.38 6.37
C ALA A 92 1.60 -0.25 7.10
N TRP A 93 1.54 0.98 6.61
CA TRP A 93 2.14 2.14 7.26
C TRP A 93 1.46 2.50 8.59
N ARG A 94 0.12 2.52 8.60
CA ARG A 94 -0.69 2.80 9.80
C ARG A 94 -0.52 1.73 10.87
N GLN A 95 -0.45 0.46 10.48
CA GLN A 95 -0.35 -0.67 11.41
C GLN A 95 1.10 -1.03 11.77
N GLY A 96 2.06 -0.75 10.88
CA GLY A 96 3.47 -1.14 11.02
C GLY A 96 4.29 -0.30 11.99
N GLY A 97 3.66 0.62 12.72
CA GLY A 97 4.31 1.43 13.76
C GLY A 97 5.24 2.55 13.24
N ALA A 98 5.41 2.70 11.92
CA ALA A 98 6.08 3.83 11.30
C ALA A 98 5.40 5.16 11.69
N LEU A 99 4.09 5.26 11.42
CA LEU A 99 3.29 6.43 11.81
C LEU A 99 3.36 6.73 13.32
N ASN A 100 3.31 5.72 14.17
CA ASN A 100 3.39 5.92 15.62
C ASN A 100 4.75 6.51 16.04
N ARG A 101 5.85 5.99 15.47
CA ARG A 101 7.20 6.52 15.69
C ARG A 101 7.32 7.95 15.18
N LEU A 102 6.75 8.28 14.03
CA LEU A 102 6.71 9.64 13.50
C LEU A 102 6.00 10.59 14.47
N ILE A 103 4.79 10.22 14.93
CA ILE A 103 4.01 11.04 15.87
C ILE A 103 4.74 11.22 17.21
N GLU A 104 5.37 10.16 17.72
CA GLU A 104 6.20 10.22 18.92
C GLU A 104 7.35 11.22 18.75
N ARG A 105 8.06 11.16 17.62
CA ARG A 105 9.18 12.07 17.31
C ARG A 105 8.74 13.52 17.16
N ILE A 106 7.63 13.78 16.46
CA ILE A 106 7.06 15.13 16.31
C ILE A 106 6.78 15.75 17.68
N ARG A 107 6.24 14.96 18.62
CA ARG A 107 5.96 15.41 19.99
C ARG A 107 7.22 15.60 20.82
N ASN A 108 8.11 14.60 20.86
CA ASN A 108 9.29 14.63 21.70
C ASN A 108 10.31 15.71 21.28
N MET A 109 10.35 16.05 19.99
CA MET A 109 11.21 17.12 19.46
C MET A 109 10.54 18.50 19.45
N HIS A 110 9.35 18.63 20.06
CA HIS A 110 8.59 19.90 20.15
C HIS A 110 8.30 20.55 18.79
N VAL A 111 8.23 19.78 17.70
CA VAL A 111 7.80 20.30 16.40
C VAL A 111 6.37 20.82 16.48
N LEU A 112 5.55 20.19 17.32
CA LEU A 112 4.22 20.66 17.70
C LEU A 112 4.27 21.11 19.17
N PRO A 113 3.90 22.37 19.50
CA PRO A 113 3.26 23.37 18.64
C PRO A 113 4.22 24.33 17.91
N ASP A 114 5.54 24.26 18.14
CA ASP A 114 6.47 25.35 17.80
C ASP A 114 6.54 25.68 16.31
N VAL A 115 6.43 24.67 15.43
CA VAL A 115 6.45 24.86 13.97
C VAL A 115 5.04 24.88 13.41
N VAL A 116 4.19 23.94 13.83
CA VAL A 116 2.81 23.79 13.33
C VAL A 116 1.89 23.46 14.51
N PRO A 117 0.69 24.08 14.61
CA PRO A 117 -0.21 23.87 15.74
C PRO A 117 -0.86 22.47 15.77
N LYS A 118 -1.15 21.88 14.60
CA LYS A 118 -1.74 20.54 14.48
C LYS A 118 -1.35 19.91 13.15
N ILE A 119 -1.03 18.61 13.17
CA ILE A 119 -0.76 17.82 11.97
C ILE A 119 -1.48 16.46 12.02
N THR A 120 -2.08 16.06 10.91
CA THR A 120 -2.60 14.71 10.68
C THR A 120 -1.89 14.13 9.47
N PRO A 121 -0.85 13.29 9.65
CA PRO A 121 -0.13 12.72 8.52
C PRO A 121 -1.05 11.86 7.64
N THR A 122 -1.15 12.22 6.37
CA THR A 122 -1.94 11.49 5.35
C THR A 122 -1.05 10.72 4.38
N VAL A 123 0.22 11.13 4.24
CA VAL A 123 1.18 10.55 3.31
C VAL A 123 2.42 10.11 4.09
N ASP A 124 2.98 8.99 3.67
CA ASP A 124 4.24 8.46 4.18
C ASP A 124 5.43 9.17 3.50
N LEU A 125 6.36 9.70 4.30
CA LEU A 125 7.47 10.53 3.82
C LEU A 125 8.80 9.97 4.32
N GLU A 126 9.67 9.62 3.38
CA GLU A 126 11.04 9.18 3.64
C GLU A 126 12.03 10.14 2.93
N VAL A 127 13.01 10.64 3.69
CA VAL A 127 14.04 11.55 3.17
C VAL A 127 15.37 10.79 3.10
N LEU A 128 15.93 10.71 1.89
CA LEU A 128 17.21 10.06 1.63
C LEU A 128 18.28 11.14 1.38
N PHE A 129 19.43 11.04 2.06
CA PHE A 129 20.56 11.95 1.88
C PHE A 129 21.71 11.24 1.16
N GLY A 130 22.12 11.73 -0.01
CA GLY A 130 23.22 11.18 -0.81
C GLY A 130 22.96 9.80 -1.42
N SER A 131 24.03 9.11 -1.80
CA SER A 131 23.99 7.74 -2.34
C SER A 131 24.05 6.72 -1.19
N GLY A 132 22.91 6.25 -0.69
CA GLY A 132 22.87 5.29 0.42
C GLY A 132 21.46 4.83 0.77
N ARG A 133 21.38 3.81 1.65
CA ARG A 133 20.13 3.38 2.29
C ARG A 133 19.68 4.52 3.21
N GLY A 134 18.82 5.39 2.72
CA GLY A 134 18.54 6.64 3.41
C GLY A 134 17.79 6.47 4.73
N ILE A 135 17.44 7.59 5.34
CA ILE A 135 17.01 7.64 6.73
C ILE A 135 15.48 7.79 6.76
N GLY A 136 14.78 6.68 6.58
CA GLY A 136 13.34 6.57 6.83
C GLY A 136 13.03 5.70 8.03
N ASP A 137 11.81 5.75 8.54
CA ASP A 137 11.38 4.86 9.63
C ASP A 137 11.13 3.39 9.15
N HIS A 138 11.28 3.12 7.86
CA HIS A 138 11.18 1.81 7.21
C HIS A 138 12.49 0.99 7.25
N GLY A 139 13.45 1.39 8.11
CA GLY A 139 14.75 0.71 8.26
C GLY A 139 15.90 1.61 8.70
N GLY A 140 15.71 2.94 8.70
CA GLY A 140 16.58 3.95 9.30
C GLY A 140 16.08 4.45 10.65
N GLN A 141 16.92 5.20 11.35
CA GLN A 141 16.57 5.83 12.61
C GLN A 141 16.01 7.23 12.35
N GLY A 142 14.68 7.37 12.33
CA GLY A 142 14.04 8.68 12.29
C GLY A 142 14.49 9.56 13.46
N GLY A 143 14.98 10.76 13.16
CA GLY A 143 15.57 11.70 14.14
C GLY A 143 17.08 11.52 14.39
N SER A 144 17.79 10.73 13.58
CA SER A 144 19.25 10.61 13.69
C SER A 144 19.97 11.90 13.29
N THR A 145 21.00 12.28 14.04
CA THR A 145 21.89 13.38 13.68
C THR A 145 22.70 13.05 12.43
N LEU A 146 22.64 13.92 11.41
CA LEU A 146 23.50 13.82 10.24
C LEU A 146 24.85 14.47 10.55
N ALA A 147 25.94 13.73 10.36
CA ALA A 147 27.27 14.31 10.44
C ALA A 147 27.50 15.24 9.24
N SER A 148 27.91 16.48 9.51
CA SER A 148 28.35 17.40 8.46
C SER A 148 29.70 16.94 7.91
N THR A 149 29.70 16.27 6.76
CA THR A 149 30.93 16.02 6.02
C THR A 149 31.30 17.28 5.25
N ARG A 150 32.21 18.10 5.80
CA ARG A 150 32.88 19.13 5.00
C ARG A 150 33.85 18.41 4.07
N SER A 151 33.50 18.33 2.79
CA SER A 151 34.48 18.13 1.73
C SER A 151 35.34 19.40 1.71
N CYS A 152 36.47 19.39 2.41
CA CYS A 152 37.51 20.39 2.21
C CYS A 152 38.13 20.12 0.83
N SER A 153 37.72 20.92 -0.15
CA SER A 153 38.38 21.04 -1.46
C SER A 153 39.57 21.98 -1.37
#